data_AF-A0A0R3AXC6-F1
#
_entry.id   AF-A0A0R3AXC6-F1
#
_cell.length_a   1.000
_cell.length_b   1.000
_cell.length_c   1.000
_cell.angle_alpha   90.00
_cell.angle_beta   90.00
_cell.angle_gamma   90.00
#
_symmetry.space_group_name_H-M   'P 1'
#
loop_
_entity.id
_entity.type
_entity.pdbx_description
1 polymer ?
#
loop_
_entity_poly.entity_id
_entity_poly.type
_entity_poly.pdbx_seq_one_letter_code
_entity_poly.pdbx_strand_id
1 'polypeptide(L)'
;MAKTVLRVRLDGVAFYMNTETSSPGTGHRNRFRLFKTENYGRDKSGWIQVGSMAGQELLEIEDEGALLKACEKLFTSKRPHQYGLHGAIRGKPGKWEGEAFPVRKSVQATSSIDQ
;
A
#
# COMPACT_ATOMS: atom_id res chain seq x y z
N MET A 1 -15.46 9.08 2.98
CA MET A 1 -14.87 8.04 3.84
C MET A 1 -14.65 6.79 3.00
N ALA A 2 -13.43 6.26 2.96
CA ALA A 2 -13.13 5.05 2.20
C ALA A 2 -13.76 3.83 2.88
N LYS A 3 -14.49 3.01 2.12
CA LYS A 3 -15.11 1.76 2.61
C LYS A 3 -14.44 0.56 1.95
N THR A 4 -14.06 -0.45 2.72
CA THR A 4 -13.63 -1.73 2.17
C THR A 4 -14.84 -2.46 1.61
N VAL A 5 -14.80 -2.77 0.32
CA VAL A 5 -15.89 -3.43 -0.42
C VAL A 5 -15.55 -4.85 -0.84
N LEU A 6 -14.26 -5.20 -0.86
CA LEU A 6 -13.79 -6.54 -1.18
C LEU A 6 -12.62 -6.89 -0.27
N ARG A 7 -12.60 -8.14 0.19
CA ARG A 7 -11.49 -8.73 0.93
C ARG A 7 -11.38 -10.21 0.59
N VAL A 8 -10.22 -10.64 0.12
CA VAL A 8 -9.92 -12.06 -0.12
C VAL A 8 -8.54 -12.37 0.45
N ARG A 9 -8.38 -13.55 1.05
CA ARG A 9 -7.12 -13.99 1.68
C ARG A 9 -6.90 -15.47 1.43
N LEU A 10 -5.71 -15.83 0.99
CA LEU A 10 -5.31 -17.22 0.82
C LEU A 10 -3.80 -17.34 0.97
N ASP A 11 -3.34 -18.36 1.69
CA ASP A 11 -1.92 -18.74 1.81
C ASP A 11 -0.96 -17.57 2.10
N GLY A 12 -1.30 -16.76 3.12
CA GLY A 12 -0.47 -15.63 3.55
C GLY A 12 -0.54 -14.39 2.65
N VAL A 13 -1.21 -14.46 1.49
CA VAL A 13 -1.51 -13.33 0.62
C VAL A 13 -2.91 -12.80 0.91
N ALA A 14 -3.06 -11.48 0.95
CA ALA A 14 -4.35 -10.84 1.13
C ALA A 14 -4.52 -9.64 0.20
N PHE A 15 -5.73 -9.54 -0.37
CA PHE A 15 -6.18 -8.40 -1.15
C PHE A 15 -7.33 -7.68 -0.45
N TYR A 16 -7.32 -6.36 -0.55
CA TYR A 16 -8.38 -5.49 -0.04
C TYR A 16 -8.71 -4.45 -1.08
N MET A 17 -9.98 -4.25 -1.41
CA MET A 17 -10.40 -3.17 -2.28
C MET A 17 -11.22 -2.16 -1.50
N ASN A 18 -10.79 -0.89 -1.54
CA ASN A 18 -11.51 0.22 -0.92
C ASN A 18 -12.11 1.13 -1.99
N THR A 19 -13.28 1.68 -1.72
CA THR A 19 -13.81 2.82 -2.48
C THR A 19 -13.03 4.08 -2.08
N GLU A 20 -12.59 4.87 -3.06
CA GLU A 20 -12.23 6.27 -2.81
C GLU A 20 -13.51 7.10 -2.80
N THR A 21 -13.75 7.87 -1.74
CA THR A 21 -14.72 8.95 -1.86
C THR A 21 -14.13 10.05 -2.69
N SER A 22 -14.61 10.19 -3.93
CA SER A 22 -14.49 11.43 -4.69
C SER A 22 -15.01 12.58 -3.83
N SER A 23 -14.28 13.68 -3.74
CA SER A 23 -14.79 14.92 -3.14
C SER A 23 -16.14 15.28 -3.79
N PRO A 24 -17.11 15.79 -3.02
CA PRO A 24 -18.39 16.24 -3.58
C PRO A 24 -18.12 17.23 -4.71
N GLY A 25 -18.63 16.97 -5.92
CA GLY A 25 -18.48 17.86 -7.08
C GLY A 25 -17.45 17.46 -8.13
N THR A 26 -16.66 16.40 -7.91
CA THR A 26 -15.86 15.82 -9.01
C THR A 26 -16.66 14.68 -9.65
N GLY A 27 -17.05 14.82 -10.92
CA GLY A 27 -17.87 13.85 -11.68
C GLY A 27 -17.21 12.49 -11.93
N HIS A 28 -16.21 12.12 -11.14
CA HIS A 28 -15.51 10.85 -11.24
C HIS A 28 -16.20 9.80 -10.37
N ARG A 29 -16.97 8.94 -11.05
CA ARG A 29 -17.63 7.76 -10.47
C ARG A 29 -16.59 6.80 -9.85
N ASN A 30 -16.93 6.27 -8.67
CA ASN A 30 -16.35 5.11 -7.97
C ASN A 30 -14.94 4.69 -8.42
N ARG A 31 -13.92 5.36 -7.90
CA ARG A 31 -12.54 4.90 -8.02
C ARG A 31 -12.25 3.91 -6.90
N PHE A 32 -11.59 2.82 -7.22
CA PHE A 32 -11.21 1.81 -6.25
C PHE A 32 -9.71 1.82 -6.04
N ARG A 33 -9.26 1.43 -4.85
CA ARG A 33 -7.86 1.07 -4.59
C ARG A 33 -7.79 -0.39 -4.19
N LEU A 34 -7.00 -1.16 -4.92
CA LEU A 34 -6.67 -2.54 -4.56
C LEU A 34 -5.32 -2.57 -3.87
N PHE A 35 -5.31 -3.05 -2.63
CA PHE A 35 -4.15 -3.21 -1.78
C PHE A 35 -3.75 -4.69 -1.76
N LYS A 36 -2.44 -4.95 -1.77
CA LYS A 36 -1.88 -6.29 -1.59
C LYS A 36 -0.99 -6.31 -0.35
N THR A 37 -1.14 -7.36 0.44
CA THR A 37 -0.22 -7.70 1.52
C THR A 37 0.18 -9.16 1.43
N GLU A 38 1.41 -9.45 1.81
CA GLU A 38 2.02 -10.78 1.77
C GLU A 38 2.56 -11.16 3.16
N ASN A 39 2.98 -12.42 3.32
CA ASN A 39 3.55 -12.93 4.57
C ASN A 39 2.67 -12.66 5.79
N TYR A 40 1.37 -12.97 5.66
CA TYR A 40 0.35 -12.77 6.70
C TYR A 40 0.20 -11.30 7.13
N GLY A 41 0.43 -10.37 6.19
CA GLY A 41 0.29 -8.93 6.42
C GLY A 41 1.55 -8.26 6.93
N ARG A 42 2.67 -8.99 7.05
CA ARG A 42 3.98 -8.41 7.40
C ARG A 42 4.49 -7.49 6.30
N ASP A 43 4.29 -7.90 5.06
CA ASP A 43 4.77 -7.15 3.90
C ASP A 43 3.62 -6.45 3.20
N LYS A 44 3.76 -5.13 3.06
CA LYS A 44 2.80 -4.30 2.34
C LYS A 44 3.31 -4.06 0.91
N SER A 45 2.98 -4.97 0.01
CA SER A 45 3.44 -4.96 -1.39
C SER A 45 2.98 -3.71 -2.16
N GLY A 46 1.95 -3.02 -1.66
CA GLY A 46 1.54 -1.70 -2.14
C GLY A 46 0.07 -1.64 -2.53
N TRP A 47 -0.27 -0.68 -3.39
CA TRP A 47 -1.62 -0.51 -3.91
C TRP A 47 -1.66 -0.04 -5.35
N ILE A 48 -2.74 -0.37 -6.06
CA ILE A 48 -3.02 0.12 -7.41
C ILE A 48 -4.37 0.82 -7.45
N GLN A 49 -4.50 1.80 -8.35
CA GLN A 49 -5.80 2.37 -8.67
C GLN A 49 -6.56 1.44 -9.63
N VAL A 50 -7.81 1.16 -9.31
CA VAL A 50 -8.72 0.31 -10.07
C VAL A 50 -9.89 1.17 -10.55
N GLY A 51 -10.17 1.07 -11.86
CA GLY A 51 -11.29 1.78 -12.48
C GLY A 51 -12.62 1.17 -12.10
N SER A 52 -13.73 1.87 -12.36
CA SER A 52 -15.06 1.45 -11.95
C SER A 52 -15.48 0.09 -12.52
N MET A 53 -15.22 -0.16 -13.81
CA MET A 53 -15.57 -1.43 -14.48
C MET A 53 -14.80 -2.61 -13.90
N ALA A 54 -13.46 -2.54 -13.88
CA ALA A 54 -12.63 -3.59 -13.32
C ALA A 54 -12.90 -3.84 -11.83
N GLY A 55 -13.27 -2.81 -11.06
CA GLY A 55 -13.66 -2.99 -9.66
C GLY A 55 -15.00 -3.70 -9.51
N GLN A 56 -15.96 -3.41 -10.39
CA GLN A 56 -17.26 -4.07 -10.42
C GLN A 56 -17.13 -5.53 -10.87
N GLU A 57 -16.32 -5.81 -11.89
CA GLU A 57 -16.01 -7.18 -12.33
C GLU A 57 -15.43 -8.04 -11.19
N LEU A 58 -14.55 -7.47 -10.35
CA LEU A 58 -14.03 -8.17 -9.17
C LEU A 58 -15.12 -8.42 -8.10
N LEU A 59 -16.05 -7.50 -7.94
CA LEU A 59 -17.16 -7.59 -6.97
C LEU A 59 -18.17 -8.68 -7.33
N GLU A 60 -18.26 -9.06 -8.61
CA GLU A 60 -19.20 -10.06 -9.13
C GLU A 60 -18.66 -11.50 -9.06
N ILE A 61 -17.38 -11.69 -8.71
CA ILE A 61 -16.78 -13.01 -8.56
C ILE A 61 -17.10 -13.56 -7.17
N GLU A 62 -17.89 -14.64 -7.12
CA GLU A 62 -18.28 -15.30 -5.86
C GLU A 62 -17.23 -16.31 -5.34
N ASP A 63 -16.51 -16.98 -6.24
CA ASP A 63 -15.49 -17.96 -5.86
C ASP A 63 -14.21 -17.28 -5.37
N GLU A 64 -13.81 -17.55 -4.12
CA GLU A 64 -12.65 -16.90 -3.50
C GLU A 64 -11.33 -17.21 -4.24
N GLY A 65 -11.17 -18.42 -4.78
CA GLY A 65 -9.98 -18.82 -5.52
C GLY A 65 -9.84 -18.07 -6.85
N ALA A 66 -10.93 -17.96 -7.60
CA ALA A 66 -11.02 -17.18 -8.83
C ALA A 66 -10.82 -15.68 -8.54
N LEU A 67 -11.39 -15.17 -7.45
CA LEU A 67 -11.26 -13.79 -7.03
C LEU A 67 -9.81 -13.44 -6.70
N LEU A 68 -9.12 -14.29 -5.95
CA LEU A 68 -7.71 -14.12 -5.62
C LEU A 68 -6.86 -14.05 -6.90
N LYS A 69 -7.08 -14.98 -7.84
CA LYS A 69 -6.36 -14.99 -9.14
C LYS A 69 -6.63 -13.74 -9.97
N ALA A 70 -7.88 -13.28 -9.99
CA ALA A 70 -8.26 -12.05 -10.70
C ALA A 70 -7.60 -10.81 -10.07
N CYS A 71 -7.59 -10.70 -8.74
CA CYS A 71 -6.88 -9.66 -8.02
C CYS A 71 -5.38 -9.69 -8.32
N GLU A 72 -4.73 -10.86 -8.28
CA GLU A 72 -3.30 -11.00 -8.58
C GLU A 72 -2.97 -10.59 -10.01
N LYS A 73 -3.77 -11.04 -10.99
CA LYS A 73 -3.61 -10.67 -12.40
C LYS A 73 -3.75 -9.16 -12.59
N LEU A 74 -4.74 -8.54 -11.95
CA LEU A 74 -4.96 -7.09 -12.04
C LEU A 74 -3.81 -6.33 -11.38
N PHE A 75 -3.34 -6.78 -10.22
CA PHE A 75 -2.28 -6.14 -9.46
C PHE A 75 -0.94 -6.18 -10.21
N THR A 76 -0.59 -7.32 -10.80
CA THR A 76 0.65 -7.50 -11.58
C THR A 76 0.59 -6.79 -12.94
N SER A 77 -0.60 -6.60 -13.52
CA SER A 77 -0.77 -5.85 -14.77
C SER A 77 -0.43 -4.35 -14.65
N LYS A 78 -0.36 -3.82 -13.43
CA LYS A 78 -0.11 -2.40 -13.14
C LYS A 78 1.14 -2.25 -12.29
N ARG A 79 1.71 -1.05 -12.27
CA ARG A 79 2.80 -0.71 -11.37
C ARG A 79 2.24 -0.33 -9.99
N PRO A 80 2.48 -1.11 -8.92
CA PRO A 80 1.97 -0.79 -7.60
C PRO A 80 2.67 0.43 -7.00
N HIS A 81 1.91 1.25 -6.30
CA HIS A 81 2.42 2.28 -5.42
C HIS A 81 2.89 1.61 -4.13
N GLN A 82 4.20 1.54 -3.95
CA GLN A 82 4.80 1.00 -2.74
C GLN A 82 4.58 1.96 -1.57
N TYR A 83 4.44 1.39 -0.38
CA TYR A 83 4.50 2.19 0.84
C TYR A 83 5.92 2.70 1.01
N GLY A 84 6.08 4.02 0.96
CA GLY A 84 7.35 4.62 1.36
C GLY A 84 7.63 4.30 2.82
N LEU A 85 8.87 3.94 3.13
CA LEU A 85 9.38 4.09 4.49
C LEU A 85 9.26 5.57 4.83
N HIS A 86 8.30 5.93 5.68
CA HIS A 86 8.32 7.21 6.38
C HIS A 86 9.42 7.15 7.45
N GLY A 87 10.65 7.02 6.96
CA GLY A 87 11.86 6.76 7.71
C GLY A 87 12.45 8.07 8.19
N ALA A 88 11.79 8.65 9.20
CA ALA A 88 12.40 9.22 10.39
C ALA A 88 11.33 10.02 11.14
N ILE A 89 11.17 9.76 12.43
CA ILE A 89 10.37 10.61 13.34
C ILE A 89 10.87 12.06 13.26
N ARG A 90 12.15 12.25 12.94
CA ARG A 90 12.74 13.55 12.65
C ARG A 90 12.84 13.82 11.15
N GLY A 91 12.28 14.94 10.71
CA GLY A 91 12.51 15.46 9.37
C GLY A 91 13.98 15.78 9.08
N LYS A 92 14.22 16.41 7.92
CA LYS A 92 15.55 16.89 7.57
C LYS A 92 16.08 17.85 8.67
N PRO A 93 17.37 17.77 9.01
CA PRO A 93 17.96 18.67 9.97
C PRO A 93 17.76 20.12 9.53
N GLY A 94 17.17 20.92 10.42
CA GLY A 94 16.90 22.34 10.17
C GLY A 94 17.93 23.23 10.86
N LYS A 95 17.79 24.54 10.71
CA LYS A 95 18.72 25.54 11.29
C LYS A 95 18.87 25.46 12.82
N TRP A 96 17.91 24.84 13.52
CA TRP A 96 17.88 24.71 14.97
C TRP A 96 18.40 23.36 15.51
N GLU A 97 18.88 22.46 14.63
CA GLU A 97 19.46 21.19 15.09
C GLU A 97 20.80 21.46 15.81
N GLY A 98 20.94 20.99 17.06
CA GLY A 98 22.04 21.33 17.96
C GLY A 98 21.64 22.26 19.11
N GLU A 99 20.69 23.19 18.89
CA GLU A 99 20.23 24.13 19.92
C GLU A 99 18.98 23.62 20.66
N ALA A 100 17.94 23.23 19.91
CA ALA A 100 16.69 22.70 20.49
C ALA A 100 16.71 21.16 20.62
N PHE A 101 17.58 20.50 19.86
CA PHE A 101 17.68 19.04 19.81
C PHE A 101 19.15 18.61 19.76
N PRO A 102 19.58 17.60 20.54
CA PRO A 102 20.95 17.11 20.49
C PRO A 102 21.37 16.68 19.08
N VAL A 103 22.64 16.97 18.75
CA VAL A 103 23.27 16.57 17.49
C VAL A 103 23.13 15.06 17.28
N ARG A 104 22.80 14.66 16.06
CA ARG A 104 22.65 13.23 15.72
C ARG A 104 23.98 12.51 15.95
N LYS A 105 23.97 11.44 16.75
CA LYS A 105 25.07 10.47 16.70
C LYS A 105 25.00 9.80 15.33
N SER A 106 26.03 9.96 14.51
CA SER A 106 26.15 9.20 13.28
C SER A 106 26.17 7.72 13.67
N VAL A 107 25.24 6.94 13.13
CA VAL A 107 25.39 5.49 13.15
C VAL A 107 26.53 5.23 12.16
N GLN A 108 27.75 5.07 12.68
CA GLN A 108 28.80 4.43 11.91
C GLN A 108 28.25 3.05 11.55
N ALA A 109 27.96 2.85 10.27
CA ALA A 109 27.73 1.53 9.74
C ALA A 109 29.00 0.72 10.04
N THR A 110 28.94 -0.18 11.01
CA THR A 110 29.94 -1.21 11.21
C THR A 110 29.89 -2.14 10.01
N SER A 111 30.56 -1.76 8.92
CA SER A 111 31.02 -2.70 7.90
C SER A 111 32.28 -3.36 8.44
N SER A 112 32.09 -4.35 9.30
CA SER A 112 33.15 -5.30 9.65
C SER A 112 32.78 -6.61 8.96
N ILE A 113 33.21 -6.75 7.71
CA ILE A 113 33.31 -8.04 7.01
C ILE A 113 34.68 -8.62 7.38
N ASP A 114 34.67 -9.91 7.67
CA ASP A 114 35.72 -10.81 8.13
C ASP A 114 37.13 -10.64 7.53
N GLN A 115 38.13 -10.92 8.38
CA GLN A 115 39.27 -11.77 8.02
C GLN A 115 39.44 -12.86 9.09
#